data_AF-A0A3A6U441-F1
#
_entry.id   AF-A0A3A6U441-F1
#
_cell.length_a   1.000
_cell.length_b   1.000
_cell.length_c   1.000
_cell.angle_alpha   90.00
_cell.angle_beta   90.00
_cell.angle_gamma   90.00
#
_symmetry.space_group_name_H-M   'P 1'
#
loop_
_entity.id
_entity.type
_entity.pdbx_description
1 polymer ?
#
loop_
_entity_poly.entity_id
_entity_poly.type
_entity_poly.pdbx_seq_one_letter_code
_entity_poly.pdbx_strand_id
1 'polypeptide(L)' 'MSKWKNSKNENTPIALGLCFGVALGSAIGAITGDMSVWISLGIALGSAFGAAFKHNKSK' A
#
# COMPACT_ATOMS: atom_id res chain seq x y z
N MET A 1 6.48 2.63 35.48
CA MET A 1 7.33 3.25 34.44
C MET A 1 6.87 2.71 33.09
N SER A 2 6.51 3.62 32.19
CA SER A 2 5.65 3.39 31.02
C SER A 2 6.18 2.30 30.08
N LYS A 3 5.41 1.21 29.97
CA LYS A 3 5.61 0.10 29.05
C LYS A 3 5.34 0.62 27.63
N TRP A 4 6.37 1.15 26.98
CA TRP A 4 6.28 1.60 25.60
C TRP A 4 6.04 0.38 24.71
N LYS A 5 4.76 0.19 24.37
CA LYS A 5 4.28 -0.82 23.44
C LYS A 5 4.71 -0.40 22.04
N ASN A 6 5.94 -0.75 21.67
CA ASN A 6 6.42 -0.72 20.30
C ASN A 6 5.72 -1.87 19.57
N SER A 7 4.45 -1.65 19.22
CA SER A 7 3.66 -2.57 18.40
C SER A 7 4.12 -2.38 16.96
N LYS A 8 5.30 -2.92 16.63
CA LYS A 8 5.68 -3.21 15.24
C LYS A 8 4.66 -4.23 14.74
N ASN A 9 3.57 -3.75 14.16
CA ASN A 9 2.59 -4.58 13.48
C ASN A 9 3.26 -5.16 12.23
N GLU A 10 3.92 -6.28 12.45
CA GLU A 10 4.65 -7.14 11.51
C GLU A 10 3.79 -7.74 10.38
N ASN A 11 2.58 -7.21 10.17
CA ASN A 11 1.56 -7.81 9.30
C ASN A 11 0.68 -6.76 8.64
N THR A 12 1.25 -5.66 8.11
CA THR A 12 0.47 -4.72 7.30
C THR A 12 0.91 -4.78 5.83
N PRO A 13 0.78 -5.94 5.14
CA PRO A 13 1.08 -6.03 3.71
C PRO A 13 0.21 -5.07 2.89
N ILE A 14 -0.93 -4.66 3.43
CA ILE A 14 -1.81 -3.64 2.86
C ILE A 14 -1.17 -2.25 2.88
N ALA A 15 -0.51 -1.86 3.98
CA ALA A 15 0.16 -0.57 4.06
C ALA A 15 1.40 -0.53 3.16
N LEU A 16 2.12 -1.66 3.06
CA LEU A 16 3.25 -1.81 2.15
C LEU A 16 2.80 -1.75 0.68
N GLY A 17 1.72 -2.46 0.33
CA GLY A 17 1.11 -2.44 -1.00
C GLY A 17 0.58 -1.05 -1.38
N LEU A 18 -0.06 -0.33 -0.45
CA LEU A 18 -0.50 1.04 -0.66
C LEU A 18 0.68 2.01 -0.86
N CYS A 19 1.71 1.92 -0.03
CA CYS A 19 2.88 2.81 -0.14
C CYS A 19 3.60 2.61 -1.48
N PHE A 20 3.82 1.37 -1.90
CA PHE A 20 4.40 1.06 -3.22
C PHE A 20 3.47 1.46 -4.37
N GLY A 21 2.17 1.17 -4.26
CA GLY A 21 1.19 1.54 -5.28
C GLY A 21 1.09 3.04 -5.49
N VAL A 22 1.11 3.82 -4.41
CA VAL A 22 1.11 5.29 -4.46
C VAL A 22 2.46 5.83 -4.96
N ALA A 23 3.59 5.28 -4.53
CA ALA A 23 4.91 5.74 -4.99
C ALA A 23 5.11 5.52 -6.49
N LEU A 24 4.78 4.31 -6.99
CA LEU A 24 4.86 3.98 -8.41
C LEU A 24 3.78 4.70 -9.23
N GLY A 25 2.55 4.75 -8.74
CA GLY A 25 1.46 5.47 -9.39
C GLY A 25 1.75 6.97 -9.50
N SER A 26 2.32 7.58 -8.46
CA SER A 26 2.70 9.00 -8.48
C SER A 26 3.87 9.26 -9.45
N ALA A 27 4.87 8.37 -9.49
CA ALA A 27 5.99 8.49 -10.44
C ALA A 27 5.52 8.40 -11.90
N ILE A 28 4.63 7.45 -12.23
CA ILE A 28 4.11 7.29 -13.60
C ILE A 28 3.09 8.39 -13.94
N GLY A 29 2.25 8.78 -12.99
CA GLY A 29 1.29 9.88 -13.13
C GLY A 29 1.95 11.22 -13.36
N ALA A 30 3.11 11.47 -12.72
CA ALA A 30 3.90 12.67 -12.94
C ALA A 30 4.48 12.76 -14.36
N ILE A 31 4.80 11.61 -14.99
CA ILE A 31 5.36 11.55 -16.35
C ILE A 31 4.24 11.63 -17.41
N THR A 32 3.08 11.04 -17.12
CA THR A 32 1.95 10.94 -18.06
C THR A 32 1.13 12.23 -18.14
N GLY A 33 1.21 13.11 -17.13
CA GLY A 33 0.39 14.32 -17.02
C GLY A 33 -1.00 14.09 -16.43
N ASP A 34 -1.44 12.83 -16.33
CA ASP A 34 -2.72 12.42 -15.75
C ASP A 34 -2.57 11.78 -14.36
N MET A 35 -2.21 12.58 -13.36
CA MET A 35 -2.04 12.11 -11.97
C MET A 35 -3.30 11.46 -11.38
N SER A 36 -4.49 11.93 -11.76
CA SER A 36 -5.79 11.48 -11.22
C SER A 36 -6.05 10.00 -11.52
N VAL A 37 -5.73 9.56 -12.73
CA VAL A 37 -5.95 8.17 -13.15
C VAL A 37 -4.94 7.26 -12.47
N TRP A 38 -3.68 7.67 -12.44
CA TRP A 38 -2.60 6.88 -11.87
C TRP A 38 -2.64 6.78 -10.33
N ILE A 39 -3.13 7.79 -9.62
CA ILE A 39 -3.31 7.71 -8.16
C ILE A 39 -4.45 6.75 -7.79
N SER A 40 -5.58 6.81 -8.52
CA SER A 40 -6.71 5.88 -8.33
C SER A 40 -6.28 4.45 -8.63
N LEU A 41 -5.50 4.25 -9.70
CA LEU A 41 -4.96 2.95 -10.08
C LEU A 41 -3.97 2.43 -9.04
N GLY A 42 -3.06 3.28 -8.53
CA GLY A 42 -2.10 2.93 -7.50
C GLY A 42 -2.76 2.51 -6.17
N ILE A 43 -3.83 3.20 -5.76
CA ILE A 43 -4.60 2.87 -4.56
C ILE A 43 -5.39 1.57 -4.75
N ALA A 44 -6.06 1.41 -5.89
CA ALA A 44 -6.83 0.21 -6.19
C ALA A 44 -5.95 -1.05 -6.26
N LEU A 45 -4.82 -0.97 -6.98
CA LEU A 45 -3.85 -2.06 -7.07
C LEU A 45 -3.15 -2.32 -5.74
N GLY A 46 -2.71 -1.28 -5.03
CA GLY A 46 -2.06 -1.41 -3.72
C GLY A 46 -2.98 -2.03 -2.66
N SER A 47 -4.27 -1.65 -2.66
CA SER A 47 -5.29 -2.25 -1.80
C SER A 47 -5.59 -3.70 -2.18
N ALA A 48 -5.75 -3.99 -3.48
CA ALA A 48 -6.00 -5.35 -3.98
C ALA A 48 -4.84 -6.31 -3.66
N PHE A 49 -3.59 -5.90 -3.90
CA PHE A 49 -2.40 -6.67 -3.54
C PHE A 49 -2.30 -6.87 -2.03
N GLY A 50 -2.50 -5.80 -1.27
CA GLY A 50 -2.53 -5.84 0.18
C GLY A 50 -3.55 -6.85 0.75
N ALA A 51 -4.77 -6.80 0.22
CA ALA A 51 -5.87 -7.67 0.60
C ALA A 51 -5.61 -9.12 0.17
N ALA A 52 -5.12 -9.35 -1.05
CA ALA A 52 -4.75 -10.67 -1.55
C ALA A 52 -3.62 -11.32 -0.73
N PHE A 53 -2.63 -10.53 -0.32
CA PHE A 53 -1.51 -11.00 0.50
C PHE A 53 -1.95 -11.31 1.94
N LYS A 54 -2.89 -10.53 2.49
CA LYS A 54 -3.53 -10.84 3.78
C LYS A 54 -4.35 -12.12 3.71
N HIS A 55 -5.04 -12.36 2.60
CA HIS A 55 -5.80 -13.59 2.37
C HIS A 55 -4.90 -14.83 2.30
N ASN A 56 -3.72 -14.71 1.68
CA ASN A 56 -2.74 -15.81 1.59
C ASN A 56 -2.07 -16.16 2.93
N LYS A 57 -2.12 -15.29 3.94
CA LYS A 57 -1.55 -15.55 5.28
C LYS A 57 -2.51 -16.30 6.22
N SER A 58 -3.72 -16.63 5.75
CA SER A 58 -4.76 -17.34 6.52
C SER A 58 -4.89 -18.83 6.11
N LYS A 59 -3.81 -19.44 5.62
CA LYS A 59 -3.71 -20.88 5.36
C LYS A 59 -2.40 -21.41 5.94
#